data_AF-A0A078GJ56-F1
#
_entry.id   AF-A0A078GJ56-F1
#
_cell.length_a   1.000
_cell.length_b   1.000
_cell.length_c   1.000
_cell.angle_alpha   90.00
_cell.angle_beta   90.00
_cell.angle_gamma   90.00
#
_symmetry.space_group_name_H-M   'P 1'
#
loop_
_entity.id
_entity.type
_entity.pdbx_description
1 polymer ?
#
loop_
_entity_poly.entity_id
_entity_poly.type
_entity_poly.pdbx_seq_one_letter_code
_entity_poly.pdbx_strand_id
1 'polypeptide(L)'
;MNNPSTDTPPPPPLKRNSNDVGWEYGLLCDPRVPEKVRCRLCGKEFSGGVYGMKEHIGHLNGNVSACPMSSKEDQEKCKNSIMEAKEKKNKKRKHEEAIRAELLWLLRHSNIPFNAIDNESFRLLCEALGQFGPGWIPPTQYQLKNHC
;
A
#
# COMPACT_ATOMS: atom_id res chain seq x y z
N MET A 1 -35.83 -42.53 -22.51
CA MET A 1 -34.95 -42.08 -23.62
C MET A 1 -34.58 -40.63 -23.35
N ASN A 2 -33.32 -40.33 -23.58
CA ASN A 2 -32.53 -39.23 -23.02
C ASN A 2 -33.06 -37.82 -23.38
N ASN A 3 -33.01 -36.89 -22.42
CA ASN A 3 -33.07 -35.45 -22.68
C ASN A 3 -31.69 -34.83 -22.33
N PRO A 4 -31.17 -33.91 -23.15
CA PRO A 4 -29.73 -33.71 -23.31
C PRO A 4 -29.14 -32.83 -22.21
N SER A 5 -28.00 -33.28 -21.69
CA SER A 5 -27.08 -32.50 -20.89
C SER A 5 -26.68 -31.25 -21.68
N THR A 6 -27.13 -30.08 -21.25
CA THR A 6 -26.59 -28.80 -21.73
C THR A 6 -25.20 -28.63 -21.14
N ASP A 7 -24.21 -29.14 -21.86
CA ASP A 7 -22.79 -28.79 -21.71
C ASP A 7 -22.63 -27.33 -22.13
N THR A 8 -22.85 -26.40 -21.19
CA THR A 8 -22.47 -24.99 -21.39
C THR A 8 -21.03 -24.86 -20.92
N PRO A 9 -20.08 -24.46 -21.79
CA PRO A 9 -18.71 -24.21 -21.39
C PRO A 9 -18.69 -23.22 -20.22
N PRO A 10 -17.88 -23.45 -19.16
CA PRO A 10 -17.79 -22.51 -18.06
C PRO A 10 -17.41 -21.13 -18.60
N PRO A 11 -18.10 -20.06 -18.17
CA PRO A 11 -17.81 -18.71 -18.65
C PRO A 11 -16.33 -18.40 -18.42
N PRO A 12 -15.69 -17.69 -19.37
CA PRO A 12 -14.28 -17.38 -19.27
C PRO A 12 -13.98 -16.67 -17.95
N PRO A 13 -12.89 -17.03 -17.27
CA PRO A 13 -12.56 -16.50 -15.96
C PRO A 13 -12.56 -14.97 -15.99
N LEU A 14 -13.35 -14.39 -15.10
CA LEU A 14 -13.54 -12.96 -15.00
C LEU A 14 -12.27 -12.32 -14.44
N LYS A 15 -11.51 -11.64 -15.31
CA LYS A 15 -10.24 -11.00 -14.97
C LYS A 15 -10.48 -9.52 -14.65
N ARG A 16 -9.89 -9.04 -13.56
CA ARG A 16 -9.85 -7.61 -13.20
C ARG A 16 -8.62 -6.96 -13.85
N ASN A 17 -8.71 -5.72 -14.32
CA ASN A 17 -7.56 -4.98 -14.90
C ASN A 17 -6.61 -4.46 -13.81
N SER A 18 -5.89 -5.37 -13.16
CA SER A 18 -4.89 -5.04 -12.14
C SER A 18 -3.61 -5.84 -12.39
N ASN A 19 -2.47 -5.17 -12.39
CA ASN A 19 -1.13 -5.79 -12.49
C ASN A 19 -0.66 -6.36 -11.14
N ASP A 20 -1.60 -6.71 -10.24
CA ASP A 20 -1.24 -7.28 -8.94
C ASP A 20 -0.98 -8.78 -9.10
N VAL A 21 0.17 -9.24 -8.60
CA VAL A 21 0.63 -10.63 -8.71
C VAL A 21 -0.40 -11.64 -8.17
N GLY A 22 -1.26 -11.23 -7.23
CA GLY A 22 -2.30 -12.11 -6.70
C GLY A 22 -3.32 -12.55 -7.76
N TRP A 23 -3.49 -11.81 -8.86
CA TRP A 23 -4.37 -12.19 -9.97
C TRP A 23 -3.76 -13.24 -10.93
N GLU A 24 -2.48 -13.54 -10.81
CA GLU A 24 -1.87 -14.68 -11.51
C GLU A 24 -2.43 -16.00 -10.98
N TYR A 25 -2.70 -16.03 -9.68
CA TYR A 25 -3.19 -17.20 -8.95
C TYR A 25 -4.70 -17.17 -8.69
N GLY A 26 -5.30 -15.99 -8.72
CA GLY A 26 -6.70 -15.79 -8.38
C GLY A 26 -7.61 -15.54 -9.56
N LEU A 27 -8.80 -16.14 -9.48
CA LEU A 27 -9.91 -15.92 -10.39
C LEU A 27 -11.07 -15.31 -9.61
N LEU A 28 -11.79 -14.38 -10.22
CA LEU A 28 -12.97 -13.81 -9.59
C LEU A 28 -14.16 -14.78 -9.73
N CYS A 29 -14.83 -15.09 -8.61
CA CYS A 29 -16.00 -15.98 -8.64
C CYS A 29 -17.23 -15.27 -9.23
N ASP A 30 -17.44 -14.00 -8.86
CA ASP A 30 -18.57 -13.18 -9.31
C ASP A 30 -18.10 -11.74 -9.54
N PRO A 31 -18.36 -11.11 -10.71
CA PRO A 31 -18.05 -9.70 -10.95
C PRO A 31 -18.75 -8.74 -9.98
N ARG A 32 -19.92 -9.14 -9.48
CA ARG A 32 -20.74 -8.36 -8.54
C ARG A 32 -20.19 -8.43 -7.12
N VAL A 33 -19.43 -9.48 -6.79
CA VAL A 33 -18.84 -9.70 -5.45
C VAL A 33 -17.32 -9.76 -5.56
N PRO A 34 -16.65 -8.59 -5.60
CA PRO A 34 -15.22 -8.48 -5.89
C PRO A 34 -14.31 -9.19 -4.88
N GLU A 35 -14.83 -9.47 -3.69
CA GLU A 35 -14.10 -10.09 -2.58
C GLU A 35 -14.03 -11.61 -2.65
N LYS A 36 -14.91 -12.25 -3.43
CA LYS A 36 -14.92 -13.70 -3.59
C LYS A 36 -13.98 -14.11 -4.72
N VAL A 37 -12.89 -14.74 -4.34
CA VAL A 37 -11.86 -15.21 -5.27
C VAL A 37 -11.64 -16.72 -5.11
N ARG A 38 -11.37 -17.37 -6.24
CA ARG A 38 -11.02 -18.79 -6.33
C ARG A 38 -9.54 -18.93 -6.68
N CYS A 39 -8.83 -19.80 -5.96
CA CYS A 39 -7.45 -20.15 -6.28
C CYS A 39 -7.41 -21.04 -7.52
N ARG A 40 -6.59 -20.70 -8.50
CA ARG A 40 -6.37 -21.52 -9.71
C ARG A 40 -5.59 -22.80 -9.42
N LEU A 41 -4.72 -22.80 -8.40
CA LEU A 41 -3.84 -23.95 -8.11
C LEU A 41 -4.55 -25.06 -7.33
N CYS A 42 -5.31 -24.71 -6.29
CA CYS A 42 -5.98 -25.69 -5.44
C CYS A 42 -7.51 -25.67 -5.53
N GLY A 43 -8.10 -24.75 -6.29
CA GLY A 43 -9.55 -24.63 -6.48
C GLY A 43 -10.31 -24.04 -5.28
N LYS A 44 -9.65 -23.76 -4.15
CA LYS A 44 -10.30 -23.24 -2.95
C LYS A 44 -10.81 -21.82 -3.16
N GLU A 45 -12.01 -21.55 -2.63
CA GLU A 45 -12.62 -20.22 -2.62
C GLU A 45 -12.48 -19.55 -1.26
N PHE A 46 -12.32 -18.24 -1.27
CA PHE A 46 -12.25 -17.45 -0.05
C PHE A 46 -12.80 -16.04 -0.28
N SER A 47 -13.30 -15.47 0.82
CA SER A 47 -13.78 -14.09 0.90
C SER A 47 -12.66 -13.25 1.51
N GLY A 48 -12.06 -12.37 0.73
CA GLY A 48 -10.86 -11.61 1.11
C GLY A 48 -10.10 -10.99 -0.06
N GLY A 49 -10.61 -11.16 -1.28
CA GLY A 49 -10.07 -10.59 -2.50
C GLY A 49 -8.63 -11.01 -2.79
N VAL A 50 -7.94 -10.19 -3.59
CA VAL A 50 -6.57 -10.45 -4.02
C VAL A 50 -5.56 -10.48 -2.87
N TYR A 51 -5.83 -9.78 -1.77
CA TYR A 51 -4.97 -9.80 -0.60
C TYR A 51 -5.00 -11.18 0.08
N GLY A 52 -6.20 -11.73 0.32
CA GLY A 52 -6.35 -13.10 0.84
C GLY A 52 -5.75 -14.16 -0.10
N MET A 53 -5.79 -13.92 -1.42
CA MET A 53 -5.11 -14.78 -2.42
C MET A 53 -3.60 -14.81 -2.22
N LYS A 54 -2.98 -13.64 -2.00
CA LYS A 54 -1.55 -13.56 -1.73
C LYS A 54 -1.16 -14.19 -0.39
N GLU A 55 -2.01 -14.09 0.64
CA GLU A 55 -1.77 -14.79 1.91
C GLU A 55 -1.86 -16.32 1.77
N HIS A 56 -2.87 -16.80 1.04
CA HIS A 56 -3.07 -18.22 0.71
C HIS A 56 -1.86 -18.82 -0.02
N ILE A 57 -1.41 -18.18 -1.11
CA ILE A 57 -0.27 -18.64 -1.91
C ILE A 57 1.05 -18.43 -1.18
N GLY A 58 1.19 -17.29 -0.49
CA GLY A 58 2.38 -16.93 0.27
C GLY A 58 2.56 -17.70 1.57
N HIS A 59 1.63 -18.58 1.97
CA HIS A 59 1.68 -19.30 3.26
C HIS A 59 1.95 -18.35 4.43
N LEU A 60 1.34 -17.17 4.37
CA LEU A 60 1.48 -16.17 5.41
C LEU A 60 0.46 -16.43 6.50
N ASN A 61 0.87 -16.26 7.75
CA ASN A 61 -0.04 -16.37 8.89
C ASN A 61 -1.14 -15.31 8.75
N GLY A 62 -2.38 -15.77 8.67
CA GLY A 62 -3.56 -14.94 8.47
C GLY A 62 -4.86 -15.74 8.59
N ASN A 63 -5.99 -15.14 8.21
CA ASN A 63 -7.31 -15.77 8.27
C ASN A 63 -7.59 -16.74 7.10
N VAL A 64 -6.62 -16.94 6.20
CA VAL A 64 -6.77 -17.77 5.01
C VAL A 64 -5.87 -18.99 5.12
N SER A 65 -6.41 -20.17 4.86
CA SER A 65 -5.62 -21.42 4.84
C SER A 65 -4.51 -21.37 3.79
N ALA A 66 -3.38 -22.02 4.00
CA ALA A 66 -2.31 -22.11 3.01
C ALA A 66 -2.68 -22.95 1.76
N CYS A 67 -2.05 -22.66 0.63
CA CYS A 67 -2.24 -23.40 -0.62
C CYS A 67 -1.42 -24.70 -0.61
N PRO A 68 -2.04 -25.89 -0.74
CA PRO A 68 -1.29 -27.14 -0.82
C PRO A 68 -0.52 -27.29 -2.14
N MET A 69 -0.91 -26.55 -3.19
CA MET A 69 -0.38 -26.70 -4.55
C MET A 69 0.57 -25.57 -4.97
N SER A 70 0.83 -24.58 -4.11
CA SER A 70 1.74 -23.47 -4.43
C SER A 70 3.20 -23.90 -4.39
N SER A 71 3.95 -23.59 -5.43
CA SER A 71 5.40 -23.81 -5.45
C SER A 71 6.12 -22.85 -4.49
N LYS A 72 7.41 -23.13 -4.19
CA LYS A 72 8.24 -22.21 -3.39
C LYS A 72 8.39 -20.84 -4.07
N GLU A 73 8.50 -20.83 -5.39
CA GLU A 73 8.60 -19.59 -6.17
C GLU A 73 7.32 -18.75 -6.06
N ASP A 74 6.15 -19.39 -6.16
CA ASP A 74 4.86 -18.71 -6.01
C ASP A 74 4.68 -18.13 -4.61
N GLN A 75 5.10 -18.88 -3.60
CA GLN A 75 5.09 -18.44 -2.21
C GLN A 75 5.93 -17.17 -2.05
N GLU A 76 7.15 -17.18 -2.57
CA GLU A 76 8.09 -16.06 -2.43
C GLU A 76 7.63 -14.82 -3.18
N LYS A 77 7.10 -14.96 -4.41
CA LYS A 77 6.49 -13.85 -5.16
C LYS A 77 5.37 -13.16 -4.37
N CYS A 78 4.45 -13.95 -3.82
CA CYS A 78 3.33 -13.40 -3.03
C CYS A 78 3.80 -12.78 -1.70
N LYS A 79 4.77 -13.40 -1.03
CA LYS A 79 5.39 -12.86 0.19
C LYS A 79 6.05 -11.50 -0.09
N ASN A 80 6.88 -11.41 -1.12
CA ASN A 80 7.60 -10.18 -1.47
C ASN A 80 6.63 -9.05 -1.81
N SER A 81 5.58 -9.32 -2.61
CA SER A 81 4.55 -8.31 -2.90
C SER A 81 3.87 -7.74 -1.64
N ILE A 82 3.56 -8.60 -0.66
CA ILE A 82 2.98 -8.15 0.62
C ILE A 82 4.00 -7.38 1.47
N MET A 83 5.25 -7.87 1.55
CA MET A 83 6.30 -7.23 2.33
C MET A 83 6.66 -5.84 1.78
N GLU A 84 6.85 -5.71 0.47
CA GLU A 84 7.13 -4.43 -0.19
C GLU A 84 6.03 -3.40 0.06
N ALA A 85 4.75 -3.81 -0.01
CA ALA A 85 3.62 -2.95 0.30
C ALA A 85 3.62 -2.50 1.77
N LYS A 86 3.97 -3.39 2.71
CA LYS A 86 4.11 -3.08 4.14
C LYS A 86 5.28 -2.13 4.39
N GLU A 87 6.43 -2.38 3.76
CA GLU A 87 7.62 -1.54 3.88
C GLU A 87 7.39 -0.13 3.34
N LYS A 88 6.74 0.00 2.18
CA LYS A 88 6.39 1.31 1.61
C LYS A 88 5.49 2.11 2.56
N LYS A 89 4.47 1.47 3.14
CA LYS A 89 3.61 2.09 4.16
C LYS A 89 4.41 2.47 5.42
N ASN A 90 5.30 1.60 5.88
CA ASN A 90 6.12 1.85 7.06
C ASN A 90 7.12 3.00 6.85
N LYS A 91 7.76 3.08 5.68
CA LYS A 91 8.65 4.19 5.31
C LYS A 91 7.91 5.52 5.32
N LYS A 92 6.71 5.57 4.73
CA LYS A 92 5.85 6.76 4.76
C LYS A 92 5.51 7.18 6.20
N ARG A 93 5.06 6.24 7.03
CA ARG A 93 4.73 6.50 8.44
C ARG A 93 5.94 7.03 9.23
N LYS A 94 7.10 6.39 9.10
CA LYS A 94 8.33 6.83 9.77
C LYS A 94 8.75 8.24 9.34
N HIS A 95 8.59 8.57 8.06
CA HIS A 95 8.89 9.91 7.54
C HIS A 95 7.92 10.97 8.12
N GLU A 96 6.62 10.69 8.14
CA GLU A 96 5.62 11.57 8.76
C GLU A 96 5.86 11.76 10.26
N GLU A 97 6.23 10.68 10.97
CA GLU A 97 6.58 10.73 12.40
C GLU A 97 7.84 11.56 12.65
N ALA A 98 8.86 11.44 11.80
CA ALA A 98 10.07 12.25 11.89
C ALA A 98 9.75 13.74 11.68
N ILE A 99 9.00 14.09 10.63
CA ILE A 99 8.57 15.48 10.39
C ILE A 99 7.79 16.01 11.59
N ARG A 100 6.83 15.24 12.11
CA ARG A 100 6.03 15.65 13.26
C ARG A 100 6.89 15.89 14.50
N ALA A 101 7.88 15.03 14.75
CA ALA A 101 8.80 15.18 15.87
C ALA A 101 9.62 16.46 15.77
N GLU A 102 10.19 16.74 14.59
CA GLU A 102 10.98 17.96 14.34
C GLU A 102 10.13 19.23 14.49
N LEU A 103 8.93 19.26 13.93
CA LEU A 103 8.02 20.39 14.07
C LEU A 103 7.60 20.61 15.52
N LEU A 104 7.26 19.54 16.23
CA LEU A 104 6.88 19.61 17.64
C LEU A 104 8.03 20.13 18.51
N TRP A 105 9.26 19.72 18.21
CA TRP A 105 10.46 20.20 18.88
C TRP A 105 10.65 21.71 18.66
N LEU A 106 10.59 22.18 17.41
CA LEU A 106 10.73 23.60 17.06
C LEU A 106 9.70 24.46 17.79
N LEU A 107 8.42 24.09 17.69
CA LEU A 107 7.31 24.85 18.27
C LEU A 107 7.45 24.98 19.79
N ARG A 108 7.81 23.87 20.46
CA ARG A 108 7.93 23.82 21.91
C ARG A 108 9.13 24.60 22.44
N HIS A 109 10.27 24.55 21.76
CA HIS A 109 11.48 25.23 22.23
C HIS A 109 11.57 26.70 21.82
N SER A 110 10.96 27.07 20.70
CA SER A 110 10.97 28.45 20.20
C SER A 110 9.78 29.27 20.72
N ASN A 111 8.97 28.69 21.62
CA ASN A 111 7.74 29.27 22.15
C ASN A 111 6.77 29.75 21.04
N ILE A 112 6.70 28.99 19.94
CA ILE A 112 5.82 29.27 18.81
C ILE A 112 4.49 28.55 19.08
N PRO A 113 3.34 29.24 18.99
CA PRO A 113 2.06 28.61 19.25
C PRO A 113 1.73 27.58 18.16
N PHE A 114 1.06 26.49 18.55
CA PHE A 114 0.78 25.36 17.64
C PHE A 114 0.00 25.74 16.38
N ASN A 115 -0.89 26.72 16.48
CA ASN A 115 -1.69 27.23 15.36
C ASN A 115 -0.86 28.00 14.31
N ALA A 116 0.42 28.30 14.57
CA ALA A 116 1.29 28.94 13.60
C ALA A 116 1.48 28.09 12.33
N ILE A 117 1.33 26.77 12.42
CA ILE A 117 1.46 25.85 11.28
C ILE A 117 0.31 25.98 10.27
N ASP A 118 -0.83 26.52 10.70
CA ASP A 118 -2.00 26.73 9.83
C ASP A 118 -1.85 27.99 8.96
N ASN A 119 -0.81 28.79 9.19
CA ASN A 119 -0.55 30.00 8.42
C ASN A 119 0.01 29.66 7.03
N GLU A 120 -0.47 30.35 6.00
CA GLU A 120 0.06 30.19 4.63
C GLU A 120 1.57 30.46 4.53
N SER A 121 2.10 31.41 5.32
CA SER A 121 3.54 31.70 5.39
C SER A 121 4.35 30.46 5.80
N PHE A 122 3.82 29.64 6.71
CA PHE A 122 4.47 28.40 7.13
C PHE A 122 4.48 27.36 6.00
N ARG A 123 3.35 27.24 5.27
CA ARG A 123 3.25 26.38 4.07
C ARG A 123 4.28 26.79 3.01
N LEU A 124 4.35 28.08 2.69
CA LEU A 124 5.30 28.63 1.70
C LEU A 124 6.76 28.43 2.13
N LEU A 125 7.05 28.60 3.43
CA LEU A 125 8.37 28.30 3.98
C LEU A 125 8.75 26.82 3.78
N CYS A 126 7.86 25.88 4.10
CA CYS A 126 8.11 24.46 3.90
C CYS A 126 8.32 24.10 2.42
N GLU A 127 7.55 24.71 1.52
CA GLU A 127 7.69 24.52 0.07
C GLU A 127 9.05 25.03 -0.43
N ALA A 128 9.46 26.22 -0.01
CA ALA A 128 10.77 26.79 -0.34
C ALA A 128 11.92 25.89 0.18
N LEU A 129 11.85 25.45 1.44
CA LEU A 129 12.86 24.53 2.01
C LEU A 129 12.91 23.19 1.25
N GLY A 130 11.76 22.70 0.80
CA GLY A 130 11.65 21.47 -0.01
C GLY A 130 12.35 21.57 -1.37
N GLN A 131 12.47 22.77 -1.96
CA GLN A 131 13.17 22.97 -3.24
C GLN A 131 14.69 22.87 -3.11
N PHE A 132 15.26 23.31 -1.99
CA PHE A 132 16.72 23.30 -1.77
C PHE A 132 17.25 21.96 -1.27
N GLY A 133 16.44 21.20 -0.54
CA GLY A 133 16.79 19.85 -0.09
C GLY A 133 17.83 19.80 1.05
N PRO A 134 18.32 18.59 1.37
CA PRO A 134 19.23 18.38 2.50
C PRO A 134 20.61 19.01 2.25
N GLY A 135 21.17 19.67 3.29
CA GLY A 135 22.47 20.33 3.23
C GLY A 135 22.40 21.83 2.94
N TRP A 136 21.21 22.38 2.71
CA TRP A 136 21.00 23.82 2.64
C TRP A 136 21.31 24.48 4.00
N ILE A 137 22.06 25.58 3.96
CA ILE A 137 22.44 26.34 5.17
C ILE A 137 21.46 27.50 5.31
N PRO A 138 20.70 27.58 6.41
CA PRO A 138 19.78 28.69 6.63
C PRO A 138 20.50 30.03 6.77
N PRO A 139 19.90 31.13 6.29
CA PRO A 139 20.48 32.46 6.42
C PRO A 139 20.55 32.87 7.88
N THR A 140 21.60 33.62 8.21
CA THR A 140 21.79 34.20 9.54
C THR A 140 20.79 35.35 9.78
N GLN A 141 20.54 35.66 11.05
CA GLN A 141 19.69 36.80 11.44
C GLN A 141 20.14 38.12 10.78
N TYR A 142 21.44 38.32 10.60
CA TYR A 142 21.99 39.52 9.99
C TYR A 142 21.64 39.62 8.49
N GLN A 143 21.73 38.50 7.77
CA GLN A 143 21.38 38.45 6.34
C GLN A 143 19.89 38.74 6.13
N LEU A 144 19.02 38.33 7.04
CA LEU A 144 17.58 38.59 6.94
C LEU A 144 17.20 40.05 7.25
N LYS A 145 17.88 40.70 8.20
CA LYS A 145 17.56 42.09 8.61
C LYS A 145 17.86 43.13 7.53
N ASN A 146 18.77 42.85 6.60
CA ASN A 146 19.15 43.78 5.54
C ASN A 146 18.17 43.80 4.35
N HIS A 147 17.07 43.05 4.43
CA HIS A 147 16.08 42.89 3.37
C HIS A 147 14.64 43.23 3.79
N CYS A 148 14.43 43.80 4.98
CA CYS A 148 13.14 44.36 5.42
C CYS A 148 13.09 45.88 5.29
#